data_AF-A0A523HBA2-F1
#
_entry.id   AF-A0A523HBA2-F1
#
_cell.length_a   1.000
_cell.length_b   1.000
_cell.length_c   1.000
_cell.angle_alpha   90.00
_cell.angle_beta   90.00
_cell.angle_gamma   90.00
#
_symmetry.space_group_name_H-M   'P 1'
#
loop_
_entity.id
_entity.type
_entity.pdbx_description
1 polymer ?
#
loop_
_entity_poly.entity_id
_entity_poly.type
_entity_poly.pdbx_seq_one_letter_code
_entity_poly.pdbx_strand_id
1 'polypeptide(L)'
;MLAIIKKEINSFFASPIGYLVIAVFLVINGLFLWVFSGEYNVFDMGFADLSAFFELAPWILLFLIPAVTMRSFSEEKKMGTLELLLTKPISIRNIILGKYFGAVLLITIALLPTLLYIFTISDLGNPPANWDVGSTTGSYIGLFFLAFAYTAIGI
;
A
#
# COMPACT_ATOMS: atom_id res chain seq x y z
N MET A 1 -1.25 22.42 -1.64
CA MET A 1 -1.09 20.96 -1.80
C MET A 1 -0.78 20.27 -0.46
N LEU A 2 0.31 20.61 0.23
CA LEU A 2 0.70 19.97 1.50
C LEU A 2 -0.38 19.98 2.59
N ALA A 3 -1.13 21.09 2.72
CA ALA A 3 -2.24 21.18 3.67
C ALA A 3 -3.36 20.16 3.39
N ILE A 4 -3.60 19.83 2.11
CA ILE A 4 -4.60 18.84 1.70
C ILE A 4 -4.08 17.44 2.01
N ILE A 5 -2.82 17.15 1.69
CA ILE A 5 -2.19 15.85 2.03
C ILE A 5 -2.25 15.60 3.54
N LYS A 6 -1.90 16.61 4.35
CA LYS A 6 -1.98 16.51 5.82
C LYS A 6 -3.41 16.28 6.31
N LYS A 7 -4.40 16.95 5.70
CA LYS A 7 -5.82 16.73 5.99
C LYS A 7 -6.22 15.29 5.67
N GLU A 8 -5.86 14.77 4.50
CA GLU A 8 -6.23 13.41 4.06
C GLU A 8 -5.60 12.34 4.96
N ILE A 9 -4.30 12.45 5.27
CA ILE A 9 -3.62 11.55 6.22
C ILE A 9 -4.33 11.58 7.57
N ASN A 10 -4.59 12.77 8.11
CA ASN A 10 -5.30 12.89 9.38
C ASN A 10 -6.71 12.28 9.30
N SER A 11 -7.40 12.41 8.17
CA SER A 11 -8.73 11.82 7.97
C SER A 11 -8.67 10.28 7.96
N PHE A 12 -7.65 9.70 7.32
CA PHE A 12 -7.46 8.25 7.29
C PHE A 12 -7.15 7.67 8.67
N PHE A 13 -6.33 8.35 9.47
CA PHE A 13 -5.92 7.88 10.81
C PHE A 13 -6.83 8.36 11.95
N ALA A 14 -7.70 9.36 11.72
CA ALA A 14 -8.78 9.70 12.64
C ALA A 14 -9.90 8.66 12.60
N SER A 15 -9.93 7.82 11.56
CA SER A 15 -10.93 6.78 11.35
C SER A 15 -10.30 5.39 11.44
N PRO A 16 -11.04 4.33 11.86
CA PRO A 16 -10.50 2.97 11.95
C PRO A 16 -10.03 2.40 10.61
N ILE A 17 -10.47 2.99 9.51
CA ILE A 17 -10.27 2.49 8.15
C ILE A 17 -8.80 2.48 7.73
N GLY A 18 -8.03 3.52 8.06
CA GLY A 18 -6.60 3.57 7.72
C GLY A 18 -5.83 2.42 8.38
N TYR A 19 -6.12 2.15 9.65
CA TYR A 19 -5.52 1.03 10.38
C TYR A 19 -5.99 -0.32 9.83
N LEU A 20 -7.27 -0.46 9.50
CA LEU A 20 -7.83 -1.69 8.95
C LEU A 20 -7.17 -2.04 7.62
N VAL A 21 -6.98 -1.06 6.74
CA VAL A 21 -6.27 -1.20 5.47
C VAL A 21 -4.87 -1.76 5.68
N ILE A 22 -4.08 -1.15 6.56
CA ILE A 22 -2.71 -1.60 6.84
C ILE A 22 -2.74 -3.00 7.45
N ALA A 23 -3.63 -3.25 8.42
CA ALA A 23 -3.74 -4.53 9.09
C ALA A 23 -4.14 -5.66 8.14
N VAL A 24 -5.14 -5.44 7.28
CA VAL A 24 -5.59 -6.44 6.31
C VAL A 24 -4.48 -6.74 5.29
N PHE A 25 -3.78 -5.72 4.80
CA PHE A 25 -2.64 -5.93 3.90
C PHE A 25 -1.57 -6.82 4.55
N LEU A 26 -1.15 -6.48 5.78
CA LEU A 26 -0.10 -7.21 6.49
C LEU A 26 -0.53 -8.62 6.92
N VAL A 27 -1.76 -8.78 7.40
CA VAL A 27 -2.29 -10.07 7.84
C VAL A 27 -2.43 -11.03 6.66
N ILE A 28 -2.99 -10.59 5.53
CA ILE A 28 -3.13 -11.47 4.37
C ILE A 28 -1.75 -11.88 3.85
N ASN A 29 -0.83 -10.94 3.63
CA ASN A 29 0.53 -11.29 3.22
C ASN A 29 1.21 -12.23 4.23
N GLY A 30 1.12 -11.92 5.52
CA GLY A 30 1.76 -12.70 6.57
C GLY A 30 1.22 -14.14 6.67
N LEU A 31 -0.10 -14.31 6.54
CA LEU A 31 -0.72 -15.64 6.56
C LEU A 31 -0.28 -16.49 5.36
N PHE A 32 -0.30 -15.94 4.15
CA PHE A 32 0.08 -16.68 2.95
C PHE A 32 1.58 -17.00 2.89
N LEU A 33 2.44 -16.09 3.34
CA LEU A 33 3.89 -16.29 3.28
C LEU A 33 4.41 -17.25 4.35
N TRP A 34 3.81 -17.24 5.55
CA TRP A 34 4.39 -17.89 6.72
C TRP A 34 3.53 -18.98 7.36
N VAL A 35 2.21 -18.99 7.14
CA VAL A 35 1.28 -19.87 7.88
C VAL A 35 0.63 -20.92 7.00
N PHE A 36 0.08 -20.53 5.86
CA PHE A 36 -0.61 -21.46 4.97
C PHE A 36 0.39 -22.21 4.10
N SER A 37 0.32 -23.55 4.11
CA SER A 37 1.11 -24.37 3.21
C SER A 37 0.64 -24.21 1.77
N GLY A 38 1.58 -24.13 0.83
CA GLY A 38 1.27 -23.95 -0.59
C GLY A 38 2.35 -23.22 -1.38
N GLU A 39 2.02 -22.83 -2.62
CA GLU A 39 2.97 -22.24 -3.58
C GLU A 39 3.56 -20.89 -3.11
N TYR A 40 2.86 -20.16 -2.25
CA TYR A 40 3.32 -18.87 -1.72
C TYR A 40 4.09 -18.97 -0.40
N ASN A 41 4.16 -20.15 0.22
CA ASN A 41 4.81 -20.30 1.52
C ASN A 41 6.33 -20.32 1.36
N VAL A 42 7.03 -19.44 2.10
CA VAL A 42 8.48 -19.30 2.01
C VAL A 42 9.22 -20.57 2.45
N PHE A 43 8.67 -21.33 3.40
CA PHE A 43 9.27 -22.57 3.88
C PHE A 43 9.07 -23.74 2.90
N ASP A 44 7.94 -23.78 2.18
CA ASP A 44 7.61 -24.88 1.27
C ASP A 44 8.34 -24.75 -0.09
N MET A 45 8.68 -23.53 -0.51
CA MET A 45 9.39 -23.27 -1.78
C MET A 45 10.84 -23.82 -1.80
N GLY A 46 11.44 -24.09 -0.64
CA GLY A 46 12.81 -24.60 -0.53
C GLY A 46 13.91 -23.59 -0.89
N PHE A 47 13.54 -22.35 -1.24
CA PHE A 47 14.45 -21.23 -1.49
C PHE A 47 14.07 -20.04 -0.61
N ALA A 48 15.08 -19.39 -0.03
CA ALA A 48 14.89 -18.17 0.76
C ALA A 48 14.77 -16.96 -0.18
N ASP A 49 13.56 -16.75 -0.71
CA ASP A 49 13.27 -15.67 -1.67
C ASP A 49 11.91 -15.00 -1.43
N LEU A 50 11.80 -13.72 -1.82
CA LEU A 50 10.61 -12.89 -1.70
C LEU A 50 9.70 -12.93 -2.92
N SER A 51 10.00 -13.72 -3.95
CA SER A 51 9.18 -13.79 -5.18
C SER A 51 7.69 -14.01 -4.89
N ALA A 52 7.35 -14.92 -3.97
CA ALA A 52 5.96 -15.15 -3.57
C ALA A 52 5.26 -13.90 -3.02
N PHE A 53 5.97 -13.05 -2.26
CA PHE A 53 5.42 -11.79 -1.78
C PHE A 53 5.14 -10.83 -2.93
N PHE A 54 6.07 -10.72 -3.88
CA PHE A 54 5.93 -9.80 -5.02
C PHE A 54 4.88 -10.26 -6.04
N GLU A 55 4.59 -11.56 -6.11
CA GLU A 55 3.46 -12.09 -6.88
C GLU A 55 2.11 -11.84 -6.20
N LEU A 56 2.07 -11.98 -4.88
CA LEU A 56 0.83 -11.90 -4.09
C LEU A 56 0.41 -10.46 -3.77
N ALA A 57 1.36 -9.58 -3.47
CA ALA A 57 1.09 -8.19 -3.10
C ALA A 57 0.28 -7.39 -4.14
N PRO A 58 0.54 -7.48 -5.47
CA PRO A 58 -0.27 -6.82 -6.49
C PRO A 58 -1.75 -7.20 -6.45
N TRP A 59 -2.06 -8.49 -6.23
CA TRP A 59 -3.43 -8.96 -6.13
C TRP A 59 -4.14 -8.36 -4.91
N ILE A 60 -3.47 -8.31 -3.75
CA ILE A 60 -4.06 -7.66 -2.57
C ILE A 60 -4.26 -6.17 -2.84
N LEU A 61 -3.23 -5.49 -3.36
CA LEU A 61 -3.30 -4.05 -3.64
C LEU A 61 -4.42 -3.71 -4.64
N LEU A 62 -4.69 -4.59 -5.60
CA LEU A 62 -5.78 -4.42 -6.56
C LEU A 62 -7.16 -4.30 -5.89
N PHE A 63 -7.41 -5.04 -4.81
CA PHE A 63 -8.65 -4.91 -4.03
C PHE A 63 -8.61 -3.78 -3.01
N LEU A 64 -7.43 -3.59 -2.42
CA LEU A 64 -7.28 -2.72 -1.26
C LEU A 64 -7.25 -1.24 -1.65
N ILE A 65 -6.58 -0.91 -2.76
CA ILE A 65 -6.45 0.48 -3.22
C ILE A 65 -7.82 1.09 -3.58
N PRO A 66 -8.70 0.45 -4.36
CA PRO A 66 -10.04 0.96 -4.59
C PRO A 66 -10.83 1.20 -3.29
N ALA A 67 -10.72 0.31 -2.30
CA ALA A 67 -11.40 0.48 -1.03
C ALA A 67 -10.93 1.74 -0.27
N VAL A 68 -9.64 2.10 -0.40
CA VAL A 68 -9.09 3.35 0.15
C VAL A 68 -9.56 4.56 -0.66
N THR A 69 -9.47 4.52 -1.99
CA THR A 69 -9.69 5.69 -2.84
C THR A 69 -11.18 6.03 -3.00
N MET A 70 -12.08 5.05 -2.90
CA MET A 70 -13.54 5.24 -3.02
C MET A 70 -14.07 6.32 -2.08
N ARG A 71 -13.50 6.48 -0.89
CA ARG A 71 -13.93 7.49 0.09
C ARG A 71 -13.49 8.90 -0.25
N SER A 72 -12.40 9.06 -1.01
CA SER A 72 -11.71 10.34 -1.18
C SER A 72 -12.65 11.47 -1.63
N PHE A 73 -13.48 11.23 -2.66
CA PHE A 73 -14.49 12.18 -3.13
C PHE A 73 -15.90 11.79 -2.71
N SER A 74 -16.20 10.50 -2.55
CA SER A 74 -17.56 10.04 -2.25
C SER A 74 -18.04 10.51 -0.88
N GLU A 75 -17.16 10.56 0.13
CA GLU A 75 -17.53 11.07 1.46
C GLU A 75 -17.80 12.56 1.43
N GLU A 76 -16.99 13.35 0.73
CA GLU A 76 -17.22 14.80 0.58
C GLU A 76 -18.51 15.10 -0.20
N LYS A 77 -18.81 14.31 -1.24
CA LYS A 77 -20.06 14.39 -1.98
C LYS A 77 -21.27 14.02 -1.12
N LYS A 78 -21.16 12.95 -0.32
CA LYS A 78 -22.21 12.52 0.61
C LYS A 78 -22.47 13.54 1.72
N MET A 79 -21.44 14.22 2.20
CA MET A 79 -21.55 15.24 3.26
C MET A 79 -21.90 16.64 2.72
N GLY A 80 -22.02 16.83 1.40
CA GLY A 80 -22.24 18.14 0.78
C GLY A 80 -21.06 19.12 0.92
N THR A 81 -19.89 18.65 1.37
CA THR A 81 -18.72 19.50 1.60
C THR A 81 -17.88 19.71 0.35
N LEU A 82 -18.15 18.96 -0.72
CA LEU A 82 -17.48 19.11 -2.01
C LEU A 82 -17.69 20.51 -2.61
N GLU A 83 -18.90 21.07 -2.51
CA GLU A 83 -19.21 22.42 -2.98
C GLU A 83 -18.44 23.49 -2.19
N LEU A 84 -18.33 23.29 -0.87
CA LEU A 84 -17.52 24.15 0.01
C LEU A 84 -16.01 24.05 -0.30
N LEU A 85 -15.54 22.89 -0.76
CA LEU A 85 -14.15 22.73 -1.16
C LEU A 85 -13.84 23.44 -2.48
N LEU A 86 -14.76 23.35 -3.45
CA LEU A 86 -14.62 23.96 -4.78
C LEU A 86 -14.78 25.49 -4.78
N THR A 87 -15.48 26.03 -3.79
CA THR A 87 -15.64 27.50 -3.60
C THR A 87 -14.43 28.15 -2.93
N LYS A 88 -13.53 27.37 -2.33
CA LYS A 88 -12.27 27.90 -1.77
C LYS A 88 -11.33 28.32 -2.90
N PRO A 89 -10.42 29.30 -2.66
CA PRO A 89 -9.43 29.74 -3.64
C PRO A 89 -8.28 28.72 -3.78
N ILE A 90 -8.61 27.47 -4.10
CA ILE A 90 -7.69 26.35 -4.26
C ILE A 90 -7.88 25.81 -5.68
N SER A 91 -6.78 25.70 -6.43
CA SER A 91 -6.82 25.07 -7.75
C SER A 91 -7.33 23.62 -7.68
N ILE A 92 -8.21 23.25 -8.62
CA ILE A 92 -8.70 21.88 -8.80
C ILE A 92 -7.54 20.88 -8.90
N ARG A 93 -6.44 21.24 -9.58
CA ARG A 93 -5.24 20.39 -9.68
C ARG A 93 -4.64 20.09 -8.31
N ASN A 94 -4.61 21.08 -7.42
CA ASN A 94 -4.09 20.90 -6.06
C ASN A 94 -4.99 20.01 -5.21
N ILE A 95 -6.31 20.00 -5.46
CA ILE A 95 -7.26 19.12 -4.79
C ILE A 95 -7.03 17.67 -5.23
N ILE A 96 -6.99 17.43 -6.54
CA ILE A 96 -6.78 16.08 -7.10
C ILE A 96 -5.43 15.52 -6.66
N LEU A 97 -4.34 16.26 -6.86
CA LEU A 97 -3.01 15.81 -6.44
C LEU A 97 -2.91 15.63 -4.93
N GLY A 98 -3.58 16.47 -4.13
CA GLY A 98 -3.60 16.34 -2.68
C GLY A 98 -4.24 15.03 -2.21
N LYS A 99 -5.37 14.65 -2.80
CA LYS A 99 -6.04 13.37 -2.50
C LYS A 99 -5.25 12.18 -3.02
N TYR A 100 -4.68 12.30 -4.22
CA TYR A 100 -3.79 11.31 -4.81
C TYR A 100 -2.60 10.98 -3.92
N PHE A 101 -1.80 11.98 -3.56
CA PHE A 101 -0.65 11.76 -2.69
C PHE A 101 -1.04 11.36 -1.27
N GLY A 102 -2.22 11.76 -0.78
CA GLY A 102 -2.75 11.27 0.50
C GLY A 102 -2.97 9.75 0.50
N ALA A 103 -3.62 9.21 -0.53
CA ALA A 103 -3.87 7.78 -0.67
C ALA A 103 -2.57 6.99 -0.96
N VAL A 104 -1.70 7.49 -1.84
CA VAL A 104 -0.39 6.89 -2.12
C VAL A 104 0.44 6.78 -0.84
N LEU A 105 0.43 7.81 0.01
CA LEU A 105 1.20 7.80 1.26
C LEU A 105 0.66 6.77 2.26
N LEU A 106 -0.66 6.58 2.34
CA LEU A 106 -1.25 5.51 3.16
C LEU A 106 -0.79 4.12 2.69
N ILE A 107 -0.81 3.87 1.38
CA ILE A 107 -0.34 2.59 0.82
C ILE A 107 1.16 2.40 1.05
N THR A 108 1.94 3.48 0.93
CA THR A 108 3.39 3.45 1.23
C THR A 108 3.64 3.09 2.68
N ILE A 109 2.86 3.64 3.62
CA ILE A 109 2.92 3.26 5.05
C ILE A 109 2.59 1.77 5.22
N ALA A 110 1.64 1.22 4.46
CA ALA A 110 1.32 -0.21 4.51
C ALA A 110 2.45 -1.12 3.98
N LEU A 111 3.25 -0.63 3.04
CA LEU A 111 4.41 -1.36 2.49
C LEU A 111 5.65 -1.29 3.40
N LEU A 112 5.84 -0.22 4.19
CA LEU A 112 7.04 -0.07 5.01
C LEU A 112 7.31 -1.27 5.96
N PRO A 113 6.32 -1.83 6.68
CA PRO A 113 6.57 -2.98 7.55
C PRO A 113 6.99 -4.24 6.80
N THR A 114 6.66 -4.39 5.50
CA THR A 114 7.06 -5.59 4.73
C THR A 114 8.56 -5.62 4.44
N LEU A 115 9.27 -4.49 4.61
CA LEU A 115 10.73 -4.47 4.60
C LEU A 115 11.33 -5.37 5.68
N LEU A 116 10.59 -5.66 6.75
CA LEU A 116 11.00 -6.65 7.75
C LEU A 116 11.19 -8.06 7.16
N TYR A 117 10.48 -8.39 6.07
CA TYR A 117 10.62 -9.69 5.41
C TYR A 117 12.00 -9.88 4.74
N ILE A 118 12.67 -8.78 4.39
CA ILE A 118 14.04 -8.83 3.84
C ILE A 118 15.00 -9.34 4.92
N PHE A 119 14.87 -8.86 6.15
CA PHE A 119 15.71 -9.31 7.26
C PHE A 119 15.46 -10.78 7.58
N THR A 120 14.20 -11.23 7.58
CA THR A 120 13.88 -12.64 7.83
C THR A 120 14.50 -13.55 6.76
N ILE A 121 14.42 -13.18 5.48
CA ILE A 121 14.96 -14.01 4.39
C ILE A 121 16.48 -13.97 4.35
N SER A 122 17.09 -12.83 4.69
CA SER A 122 18.53 -12.72 4.91
C SER A 122 19.06 -13.75 5.91
N ASP A 123 18.34 -13.94 7.01
CA ASP A 123 18.73 -14.88 8.08
C ASP A 123 18.43 -16.34 7.73
N LEU A 124 17.41 -16.59 6.91
CA LEU A 124 17.05 -17.93 6.42
C LEU A 124 17.97 -18.43 5.28
N GLY A 125 18.69 -17.53 4.62
CA GLY A 125 19.61 -17.87 3.54
C GLY A 125 20.81 -18.70 3.99
N ASN A 126 21.32 -19.56 3.11
CA ASN A 126 22.55 -20.34 3.33
C ASN A 126 23.53 -20.13 2.16
N PRO A 127 24.62 -19.35 2.30
CA PRO A 127 25.06 -18.64 3.51
C PRO A 127 24.16 -17.46 3.89
N PRO A 128 24.22 -16.98 5.15
CA PRO A 128 23.45 -15.82 5.59
C PRO A 128 23.72 -14.61 4.69
N ALA A 129 22.67 -13.83 4.41
CA ALA A 129 22.67 -12.71 3.47
C ALA A 129 22.84 -13.07 1.98
N ASN A 130 22.70 -14.35 1.60
CA ASN A 130 22.67 -14.77 0.19
C ASN A 130 21.26 -14.67 -0.41
N TRP A 131 20.76 -13.45 -0.57
CA TRP A 131 19.46 -13.17 -1.20
C TRP A 131 19.64 -12.21 -2.39
N ASP A 132 18.73 -12.27 -3.36
CA ASP A 132 18.83 -11.46 -4.57
C ASP A 132 18.41 -10.01 -4.30
N VAL A 133 19.41 -9.17 -3.99
CA VAL A 133 19.25 -7.74 -3.74
C VAL A 133 18.70 -7.01 -4.97
N GLY A 134 19.10 -7.41 -6.18
CA GLY A 134 18.69 -6.78 -7.43
C GLY A 134 17.22 -7.00 -7.71
N SER A 135 16.79 -8.27 -7.69
CA SER A 135 15.39 -8.65 -7.88
C SER A 135 14.49 -8.05 -6.81
N THR A 136 14.90 -8.12 -5.54
CA THR A 136 14.11 -7.59 -4.41
C THR A 136 13.92 -6.07 -4.52
N THR A 137 15.00 -5.32 -4.76
CA THR A 137 14.93 -3.86 -4.88
C THR A 137 14.09 -3.43 -6.09
N GLY A 138 14.30 -4.09 -7.24
CA GLY A 138 13.51 -3.85 -8.45
C GLY A 138 12.02 -4.12 -8.23
N SER A 139 11.69 -5.21 -7.53
CA SER A 139 10.31 -5.58 -7.25
C SER A 139 9.62 -4.64 -6.26
N TYR A 140 10.33 -4.12 -5.25
CA TYR A 140 9.80 -3.06 -4.38
C TYR A 140 9.53 -1.75 -5.12
N ILE A 141 10.43 -1.34 -6.02
CA ILE A 141 10.22 -0.18 -6.89
C ILE A 141 9.01 -0.42 -7.81
N GLY A 142 8.88 -1.63 -8.34
CA GLY A 142 7.73 -2.07 -9.14
C GLY A 142 6.42 -1.97 -8.37
N LEU A 143 6.36 -2.51 -7.15
CA LEU A 143 5.20 -2.40 -6.27
C LEU A 143 4.84 -0.96 -5.94
N PHE A 144 5.84 -0.11 -5.71
CA PHE A 144 5.63 1.31 -5.45
C PHE A 144 4.99 2.00 -6.66
N PHE A 145 5.50 1.79 -7.88
CA PHE A 145 4.88 2.35 -9.08
C PHE A 145 3.51 1.75 -9.41
N LEU A 146 3.30 0.47 -9.11
CA LEU A 146 2.01 -0.18 -9.25
C LEU A 146 0.97 0.45 -8.30
N ALA A 147 1.36 0.76 -7.05
CA ALA A 147 0.52 1.51 -6.13
C ALA A 147 0.16 2.90 -6.67
N PHE A 148 1.11 3.60 -7.32
CA PHE A 148 0.84 4.88 -7.98
C PHE A 148 -0.19 4.74 -9.10
N ALA A 149 -0.07 3.70 -9.94
CA ALA A 149 -0.98 3.46 -11.05
C ALA A 149 -2.39 3.12 -10.56
N TYR A 150 -2.51 2.19 -9.60
CA TYR A 150 -3.82 1.80 -9.06
C TYR A 150 -4.50 2.96 -8.32
N THR A 151 -3.72 3.77 -7.60
CA THR A 151 -4.27 4.96 -6.92
C THR A 151 -4.75 6.01 -7.92
N ALA A 152 -4.09 6.12 -9.09
CA ALA A 152 -4.50 7.05 -10.13
C ALA A 152 -5.79 6.61 -10.83
N ILE A 153 -6.01 5.30 -10.96
CA ILE A 153 -7.28 4.75 -11.46
C ILE A 153 -8.41 4.98 -10.46
N GLY A 154 -8.10 4.88 -9.16
CA GLY A 154 -9.09 4.94 -8.10
C GLY A 154 -9.56 6.35 -7.71
N ILE A 155 -8.89 7.41 -8.16
CA ILE A 155 -9.15 8.82 -7.82
C ILE A 155 -9.64 9.59 -9.03
#